data_AF-A0A075JEL2-F1
#
_entry.id   AF-A0A075JEL2-F1
#
_cell.length_a   1.000
_cell.length_b   1.000
_cell.length_c   1.000
_cell.angle_alpha   90.00
_cell.angle_beta   90.00
_cell.angle_gamma   90.00
#
_symmetry.space_group_name_H-M   'P 1'
#
loop_
_entity.id
_entity.type
_entity.pdbx_description
1 polymer ?
#
loop_
_entity_poly.entity_id
_entity_poly.type
_entity_poly.pdbx_seq_one_letter_code
_entity_poly.pdbx_strand_id
1 'polypeptide(L)'
;MARVIDAIADDRALPDVACPQLSETLDAVGASATPTLRQLVTRLPRLRVGEGALGTDETARLLAALAQGLDAPERASLAGALEVLDTASADAFATALLGAWLSSGGPAKSSWMLTEGARLGDLRHVAVLAPLVERWGTTKAARAKQGIDALGANGSDAALSHLLAVTTGRGKPALRAHAKTRMDEAAAARGLDRCQLADRVTPTFGLDAGPRVFSYGERRFAASLDASAKVTVTEIDADDAPSARHAPLSRPRAPVRTQSRYGRSRPISRSSRRN
;
A
#
# COMPACT_ATOMS: atom_id res chain seq x y z
N MET A 1 13.08 -10.63 4.05
CA MET A 1 12.27 -9.42 4.25
C MET A 1 12.90 -8.46 5.28
N ALA A 2 14.23 -8.32 5.31
CA ALA A 2 14.98 -7.64 6.37
C ALA A 2 15.89 -6.50 5.87
N ARG A 3 15.54 -5.83 4.77
CA ARG A 3 16.42 -4.82 4.13
C ARG A 3 15.74 -3.50 3.75
N VAL A 4 14.50 -3.26 4.20
CA VAL A 4 13.78 -2.00 3.91
C VAL A 4 13.84 -1.02 5.10
N ILE A 5 14.46 -1.42 6.24
CA ILE A 5 14.47 -0.63 7.48
C ILE A 5 15.79 0.12 7.72
N ASP A 6 16.91 -0.27 7.08
CA ASP A 6 18.26 0.23 7.45
C ASP A 6 18.73 1.52 6.75
N ALA A 7 17.86 2.26 6.06
CA ALA A 7 18.29 3.45 5.31
C ALA A 7 17.47 4.71 5.63
N ILE A 8 17.39 5.07 6.92
CA ILE A 8 16.95 6.41 7.35
C ILE A 8 17.83 6.82 8.54
N ALA A 9 19.09 7.11 8.26
CA ALA A 9 20.01 7.68 9.23
C ALA A 9 20.71 8.88 8.59
N ASP A 10 20.26 10.08 8.94
CA ASP A 10 21.18 11.11 9.44
C ASP A 10 20.37 12.15 10.24
N ASP A 11 20.61 12.21 11.56
CA ASP A 11 20.04 13.19 12.48
C ASP A 11 21.18 14.08 12.96
N ARG A 12 21.30 15.26 12.35
CA ARG A 12 22.11 16.35 12.89
C ARG A 12 21.18 17.50 13.23
N ALA A 13 21.11 17.79 14.54
CA ALA A 13 20.49 18.93 15.21
C ALA A 13 19.85 19.93 14.24
N LEU A 14 18.54 19.78 14.04
CA LEU A 14 17.72 20.72 13.27
C LEU A 14 17.09 21.75 14.22
N PRO A 15 16.92 23.00 13.78
CA PRO A 15 16.17 24.00 14.52
C PRO A 15 14.74 23.49 14.76
N ASP A 16 14.18 23.84 15.91
CA ASP A 16 12.78 23.63 16.24
C ASP A 16 11.94 24.46 15.26
N VAL A 17 11.53 23.85 14.15
CA VAL A 17 10.65 24.52 13.20
C VAL A 17 9.25 24.39 13.74
N ALA A 18 8.88 25.38 14.55
CA ALA A 18 7.50 25.59 14.93
C ALA A 18 6.67 25.72 13.63
N CYS A 19 5.74 24.79 13.44
CA CYS A 19 4.71 24.89 12.42
C CYS A 19 3.48 25.51 13.11
N PRO A 20 3.34 26.86 13.13
CA PRO A 20 2.37 27.52 14.00
C PRO A 20 0.95 27.08 13.68
N GLN A 21 0.60 26.90 12.40
CA GLN A 21 -0.71 26.39 11.99
C GLN A 21 -0.97 24.97 12.51
N LEU A 22 0.04 24.09 12.48
CA LEU A 22 -0.10 22.75 13.03
C LEU A 22 -0.19 22.79 14.56
N SER A 23 0.60 23.61 15.25
CA SER A 23 0.50 23.70 16.71
C SER A 23 -0.86 24.28 17.14
N GLU A 24 -1.32 25.36 16.51
CA GLU A 24 -2.63 25.97 16.80
C GLU A 24 -3.78 24.99 16.60
N THR A 25 -3.75 24.21 15.51
CA THR A 25 -4.77 23.18 15.26
C THR A 25 -4.71 22.06 16.29
N LEU A 26 -3.52 21.60 16.67
CA LEU A 26 -3.37 20.54 17.68
C LEU A 26 -3.79 21.02 19.08
N ASP A 27 -3.55 22.28 19.40
CA ASP A 27 -3.97 22.89 20.66
C ASP A 27 -5.50 23.07 20.71
N ALA A 28 -6.13 23.44 19.60
CA ALA A 28 -7.59 23.50 19.48
C ALA A 28 -8.26 22.13 19.63
N VAL A 29 -7.63 21.07 19.13
CA VAL A 29 -8.10 19.67 19.28
C VAL A 29 -7.84 19.13 20.69
N GLY A 30 -6.99 19.78 21.50
CA GLY A 30 -6.68 19.34 22.86
C GLY A 30 -5.91 18.01 22.93
N ALA A 31 -5.22 17.63 21.85
CA ALA A 31 -4.55 16.34 21.75
C ALA A 31 -3.25 16.33 22.57
N SER A 32 -3.23 15.56 23.66
CA SER A 32 -2.03 15.41 24.50
C SER A 32 -1.19 14.20 24.10
N ALA A 33 0.11 14.43 23.87
CA ALA A 33 1.08 13.39 23.57
C ALA A 33 1.37 12.52 24.81
N THR A 34 1.13 11.21 24.70
CA THR A 34 1.53 10.25 25.74
C THR A 34 3.03 9.94 25.68
N PRO A 35 3.66 9.51 26.80
CA PRO A 35 5.07 9.10 26.80
C PRO A 35 5.39 8.01 25.77
N THR A 36 4.45 7.06 25.57
CA THR A 36 4.59 5.98 24.58
C THR A 36 4.62 6.51 23.15
N LEU A 37 3.78 7.49 22.82
CA LEU A 37 3.80 8.12 21.49
C LEU A 37 5.09 8.91 21.26
N ARG A 38 5.57 9.65 22.28
CA ARG A 38 6.88 10.32 22.19
C ARG A 38 8.00 9.34 21.92
N GLN A 39 8.04 8.22 22.64
CA GLN A 39 9.05 7.18 22.42
C GLN A 39 8.94 6.50 21.04
N LEU A 40 7.74 6.35 20.51
CA LEU A 40 7.55 5.84 19.15
C LEU A 40 8.13 6.81 18.13
N VAL A 41 7.80 8.11 18.25
CA VAL A 41 8.22 9.16 17.32
C VAL A 41 9.73 9.29 17.22
N THR A 42 10.48 9.11 18.31
CA THR A 42 11.96 9.18 18.27
C THR A 42 12.61 8.09 17.42
N ARG A 43 11.85 7.06 17.03
CA ARG A 43 12.31 5.95 16.17
C ARG A 43 11.78 6.05 14.74
N LEU A 44 10.99 7.08 14.44
CA LEU A 44 10.40 7.29 13.12
C LEU A 44 11.17 8.38 12.36
N PRO A 45 11.13 8.35 11.01
CA PRO A 45 11.66 9.44 10.19
C PRO A 45 11.03 10.77 10.60
N ARG A 46 11.79 11.87 10.59
CA ARG A 46 11.23 13.18 10.95
C ARG A 46 10.32 13.69 9.82
N LEU A 47 9.17 14.25 10.19
CA LEU A 47 8.33 15.02 9.28
C LEU A 47 8.98 16.38 9.02
N ARG A 48 9.03 16.79 7.75
CA ARG A 48 9.67 18.04 7.32
C ARG A 48 8.65 19.07 6.84
N VAL A 49 8.95 20.34 7.08
CA VAL A 49 8.19 21.51 6.61
C VAL A 49 9.20 22.52 6.08
N GLY A 50 9.18 22.77 4.77
CA GLY A 50 10.20 23.58 4.11
C GLY A 50 11.62 23.09 4.43
N GLU A 51 12.49 23.99 4.91
CA GLU A 51 13.88 23.69 5.24
C GLU A 51 14.08 22.97 6.59
N GLY A 52 13.04 22.83 7.41
CA GLY A 52 13.18 22.22 8.74
C GLY A 52 12.29 21.02 8.99
N ALA A 53 12.24 20.61 10.25
CA ALA A 53 11.55 19.40 10.69
C ALA A 53 10.73 19.67 11.94
N LEU A 54 9.57 19.00 12.03
CA LEU A 54 8.72 19.03 13.20
C LEU A 54 9.44 18.42 14.42
N GLY A 55 9.17 19.02 15.58
CA GLY A 55 9.67 18.51 16.86
C GLY A 55 9.06 17.15 17.23
N THR A 56 9.70 16.45 18.16
CA THR A 56 9.18 15.18 18.69
C THR A 56 7.82 15.36 19.38
N ASP A 57 7.64 16.45 20.11
CA ASP A 57 6.40 16.73 20.84
C ASP A 57 5.25 17.10 19.90
N GLU A 58 5.51 17.92 18.88
CA GLU A 58 4.52 18.26 17.84
C GLU A 58 4.10 17.02 17.07
N THR A 59 5.06 16.20 16.63
CA THR A 59 4.77 14.94 15.92
C THR A 59 3.99 13.97 16.80
N ALA A 60 4.29 13.90 18.10
CA ALA A 60 3.56 13.04 19.02
C ALA A 60 2.14 13.58 19.31
N ARG A 61 1.93 14.90 19.36
CA ARG A 61 0.60 15.52 19.45
C ARG A 61 -0.21 15.27 18.19
N LEU A 62 0.42 15.35 17.00
CA LEU A 62 -0.21 14.98 15.73
C LEU A 62 -0.70 13.52 15.77
N LEU A 63 0.15 12.58 16.16
CA LEU A 63 -0.27 11.18 16.30
C LEU A 63 -1.39 11.00 17.34
N ALA A 64 -1.38 11.77 18.43
CA ALA A 64 -2.43 11.74 19.43
C ALA A 64 -3.77 12.25 18.87
N ALA A 65 -3.76 13.35 18.12
CA ALA A 65 -4.95 13.91 17.45
C ALA A 65 -5.54 12.90 16.46
N LEU A 66 -4.69 12.29 15.62
CA LEU A 66 -5.10 11.25 14.68
C LEU A 66 -5.69 10.03 15.40
N ALA A 67 -5.14 9.64 16.56
CA ALA A 67 -5.65 8.53 17.36
C ALA A 67 -7.01 8.79 18.01
N GLN A 68 -7.33 10.06 18.31
CA GLN A 68 -8.59 10.45 18.97
C GLN A 68 -9.80 10.39 18.03
N GLY A 69 -9.57 10.39 16.71
CA GLY A 69 -10.63 10.32 15.72
C GLY A 69 -11.35 11.65 15.57
N LEU A 70 -10.72 12.55 14.81
CA LEU A 70 -11.20 13.91 14.56
C LEU A 70 -12.57 13.94 13.87
N ASP A 71 -13.37 14.95 14.20
CA ASP A 71 -14.60 15.26 13.49
C ASP A 71 -14.33 15.88 12.10
N ALA A 72 -15.37 16.27 11.37
CA ALA A 72 -15.20 16.81 10.01
C ALA A 72 -14.52 18.20 10.00
N PRO A 73 -14.94 19.18 10.82
CA PRO A 73 -14.24 20.47 10.96
C PRO A 73 -12.78 20.35 11.39
N GLU A 74 -12.49 19.60 12.46
CA GLU A 74 -11.12 19.40 12.97
C GLU A 74 -10.23 18.75 11.91
N ARG A 75 -10.77 17.75 11.19
CA ARG A 75 -10.05 17.09 10.10
C ARG A 75 -9.76 18.03 8.95
N ALA A 76 -10.70 18.92 8.58
CA ALA A 76 -10.48 19.90 7.52
C ALA A 76 -9.37 20.90 7.89
N SER A 77 -9.38 21.40 9.14
CA SER A 77 -8.33 22.28 9.66
C SER A 77 -6.96 21.59 9.68
N LEU A 78 -6.91 20.34 10.15
CA LEU A 78 -5.68 19.55 10.14
C LEU A 78 -5.18 19.29 8.71
N ALA A 79 -6.06 19.01 7.75
CA ALA A 79 -5.68 18.78 6.36
C ALA A 79 -4.89 19.96 5.78
N GLY A 80 -5.37 21.19 5.96
CA GLY A 80 -4.65 22.39 5.52
C GLY A 80 -3.28 22.57 6.20
N ALA A 81 -3.15 22.16 7.47
CA ALA A 81 -1.86 22.16 8.16
C ALA A 81 -0.92 21.02 7.71
N LEU A 82 -1.46 19.91 7.21
CA LEU A 82 -0.65 18.80 6.67
C LEU A 82 -0.19 19.05 5.23
N GLU A 83 -0.86 19.91 4.48
CA GLU A 83 -0.49 20.29 3.10
C GLU A 83 0.91 20.95 3.00
N VAL A 84 1.39 21.56 4.09
CA VAL A 84 2.74 22.16 4.13
C VAL A 84 3.86 21.15 4.44
N LEU A 85 3.52 19.90 4.77
CA LEU A 85 4.50 18.85 4.98
C LEU A 85 5.18 18.48 3.66
N ASP A 86 6.49 18.27 3.71
CA ASP A 86 7.22 17.68 2.60
C ASP A 86 6.72 16.25 2.36
N THR A 87 6.23 16.00 1.14
CA THR A 87 5.59 14.75 0.74
C THR A 87 6.52 13.54 0.92
N ALA A 88 7.82 13.66 0.62
CA ALA A 88 8.76 12.57 0.74
C ALA A 88 9.01 12.17 2.21
N SER A 89 9.11 13.16 3.10
CA SER A 89 9.24 12.95 4.54
C SER A 89 7.97 12.34 5.14
N ALA A 90 6.79 12.81 4.72
CA ALA A 90 5.50 12.28 5.14
C ALA A 90 5.32 10.82 4.70
N ASP A 91 5.70 10.50 3.45
CA ASP A 91 5.65 9.15 2.90
C ASP A 91 6.61 8.19 3.62
N ALA A 92 7.83 8.63 3.92
CA ALA A 92 8.79 7.88 4.72
C ALA A 92 8.28 7.62 6.16
N PHE A 93 7.74 8.66 6.80
CA PHE A 93 7.15 8.56 8.14
C PHE A 93 5.97 7.60 8.16
N ALA A 94 5.01 7.75 7.25
CA ALA A 94 3.85 6.88 7.13
C ALA A 94 4.25 5.42 6.89
N THR A 95 5.25 5.19 6.04
CA THR A 95 5.80 3.85 5.78
C THR A 95 6.40 3.24 7.04
N ALA A 96 7.19 4.01 7.79
CA ALA A 96 7.80 3.55 9.03
C ALA A 96 6.76 3.32 10.15
N LEU A 97 5.74 4.17 10.25
CA LEU A 97 4.61 4.01 11.17
C LEU A 97 3.85 2.71 10.90
N LEU A 98 3.57 2.42 9.63
CA LEU A 98 2.99 1.13 9.22
C LEU A 98 3.90 -0.04 9.62
N GLY A 99 5.20 0.07 9.36
CA GLY A 99 6.21 -0.92 9.77
C GLY A 99 6.22 -1.18 11.29
N ALA A 100 6.19 -0.12 12.10
CA ALA A 100 6.12 -0.22 13.56
C ALA A 100 4.82 -0.90 14.01
N TRP A 101 3.68 -0.51 13.44
CA TRP A 101 2.39 -1.14 13.74
C TRP A 101 2.39 -2.64 13.39
N LEU A 102 2.92 -3.01 12.22
CA LEU A 102 3.03 -4.41 11.81
C LEU A 102 3.97 -5.21 12.70
N SER A 103 5.10 -4.63 13.11
CA SER A 103 6.07 -5.26 14.01
C SER A 103 5.50 -5.52 15.40
N SER A 104 4.53 -4.71 15.84
CA SER A 104 3.75 -4.97 17.07
C SER A 104 2.61 -6.00 16.90
N GLY A 105 2.51 -6.67 15.75
CA GLY A 105 1.47 -7.66 15.43
C GLY A 105 0.21 -7.07 14.79
N GLY A 106 0.15 -5.75 14.64
CA GLY A 106 -0.99 -4.99 14.14
C GLY A 106 -2.21 -5.04 15.07
N PRO A 107 -2.11 -4.54 16.31
CA PRO A 107 -3.20 -4.59 17.27
C PRO A 107 -4.40 -3.75 16.80
N ALA A 108 -5.61 -4.26 17.06
CA ALA A 108 -6.85 -3.62 16.62
C ALA A 108 -7.05 -2.21 17.22
N LYS A 109 -6.61 -2.00 18.47
CA LYS A 109 -6.72 -0.72 19.19
C LYS A 109 -5.95 0.42 18.51
N SER A 110 -4.90 0.12 17.76
CA SER A 110 -4.12 1.10 16.99
C SER A 110 -4.31 0.95 15.48
N SER A 111 -5.42 0.33 15.05
CA SER A 111 -5.71 0.18 13.61
C SER A 111 -5.93 1.50 12.88
N TRP A 112 -6.18 2.60 13.61
CA TRP A 112 -6.19 3.96 13.07
C TRP A 112 -4.88 4.31 12.36
N MET A 113 -3.73 3.78 12.80
CA MET A 113 -2.42 4.02 12.19
C MET A 113 -2.37 3.56 10.73
N LEU A 114 -3.18 2.56 10.36
CA LEU A 114 -3.26 2.08 8.99
C LEU A 114 -3.92 3.11 8.08
N THR A 115 -5.09 3.62 8.48
CA THR A 115 -5.86 4.56 7.68
C THR A 115 -5.23 5.95 7.68
N GLU A 116 -4.85 6.46 8.86
CA GLU A 116 -4.23 7.79 8.97
C GLU A 116 -2.80 7.79 8.41
N GLY A 117 -2.06 6.69 8.57
CA GLY A 117 -0.77 6.51 7.89
C GLY A 117 -0.94 6.53 6.37
N ALA A 118 -1.98 5.89 5.83
CA ALA A 118 -2.24 5.93 4.40
C ALA A 118 -2.64 7.33 3.90
N ARG A 119 -3.30 8.18 4.70
CA ARG A 119 -3.57 9.57 4.31
C ARG A 119 -2.30 10.42 4.19
N LEU A 120 -1.31 10.16 5.04
CA LEU A 120 -0.01 10.84 5.00
C LEU A 120 0.95 10.24 3.96
N GLY A 121 0.77 8.96 3.66
CA GLY A 121 1.62 8.21 2.75
C GLY A 121 1.42 8.59 1.29
N ASP A 122 2.42 8.31 0.48
CA ASP A 122 2.37 8.42 -0.97
C ASP A 122 2.88 7.10 -1.60
N LEU A 123 3.70 7.17 -2.65
CA LEU A 123 4.06 6.02 -3.47
C LEU A 123 4.78 4.92 -2.67
N ARG A 124 5.69 5.26 -1.76
CA ARG A 124 6.42 4.27 -0.95
C ARG A 124 5.47 3.55 0.00
N HIS A 125 4.62 4.29 0.70
CA HIS A 125 3.66 3.72 1.63
C HIS A 125 2.68 2.80 0.90
N VAL A 126 2.13 3.24 -0.23
CA VAL A 126 1.22 2.45 -1.06
C VAL A 126 1.88 1.17 -1.57
N ALA A 127 3.14 1.25 -2.03
CA ALA A 127 3.90 0.09 -2.50
C ALA A 127 4.10 -0.97 -1.42
N VAL A 128 4.16 -0.57 -0.14
CA VAL A 128 4.23 -1.50 1.01
C VAL A 128 2.85 -2.02 1.39
N LEU A 129 1.84 -1.14 1.44
CA LEU A 129 0.50 -1.45 1.90
C LEU A 129 -0.27 -2.36 0.92
N ALA A 130 -0.28 -2.06 -0.38
CA ALA A 130 -1.12 -2.78 -1.33
C ALA A 130 -0.86 -4.31 -1.36
N PRO A 131 0.40 -4.80 -1.42
CA PRO A 131 0.67 -6.24 -1.33
C PRO A 131 0.23 -6.87 -0.01
N LEU A 132 0.21 -6.11 1.10
CA LEU A 132 -0.30 -6.61 2.38
C LEU A 132 -1.82 -6.81 2.34
N VAL A 133 -2.55 -5.88 1.73
CA VAL A 133 -4.02 -5.98 1.56
C VAL A 133 -4.40 -7.24 0.81
N GLU A 134 -3.72 -7.54 -0.29
CA GLU A 134 -3.95 -8.77 -1.05
C GLU A 134 -3.69 -10.03 -0.22
N ARG A 135 -2.55 -10.07 0.50
CA ARG A 135 -2.22 -11.19 1.40
C ARG A 135 -3.28 -11.37 2.48
N TRP A 136 -3.72 -10.29 3.13
CA TRP A 136 -4.75 -10.35 4.17
C TRP A 136 -6.11 -10.78 3.61
N GLY A 137 -6.41 -10.52 2.34
CA GLY A 137 -7.67 -10.96 1.72
C GLY A 137 -7.93 -12.46 1.84
N THR A 138 -6.86 -13.26 1.92
CA THR A 138 -6.94 -14.71 2.09
C THR A 138 -7.25 -15.12 3.52
N THR A 139 -6.44 -14.69 4.49
CA THR A 139 -6.46 -15.20 5.88
C THR A 139 -7.05 -14.23 6.92
N LYS A 140 -7.09 -12.92 6.64
CA LYS A 140 -7.46 -11.86 7.59
C LYS A 140 -8.44 -10.84 6.97
N ALA A 141 -9.66 -11.28 6.66
CA ALA A 141 -10.63 -10.47 5.90
C ALA A 141 -10.95 -9.11 6.55
N ALA A 142 -11.06 -9.02 7.89
CA ALA A 142 -11.28 -7.76 8.59
C ALA A 142 -10.12 -6.76 8.37
N ARG A 143 -8.87 -7.25 8.47
CA ARG A 143 -7.68 -6.42 8.24
C ARG A 143 -7.55 -6.03 6.76
N ALA A 144 -7.92 -6.91 5.84
CA ALA A 144 -7.98 -6.59 4.42
C ALA A 144 -9.00 -5.49 4.12
N LYS A 145 -10.17 -5.53 4.77
CA LYS A 145 -11.19 -4.47 4.68
C LYS A 145 -10.63 -3.12 5.14
N GLN A 146 -9.94 -3.09 6.28
CA GLN A 146 -9.28 -1.88 6.78
C GLN A 146 -8.18 -1.37 5.84
N GLY A 147 -7.43 -2.28 5.22
CA GLY A 147 -6.44 -1.90 4.21
C GLY A 147 -7.05 -1.31 2.93
N ILE A 148 -8.22 -1.82 2.51
CA ILE A 148 -9.02 -1.23 1.42
C ILE A 148 -9.50 0.17 1.80
N ASP A 149 -9.98 0.35 3.03
CA ASP A 149 -10.37 1.66 3.56
C ASP A 149 -9.21 2.65 3.55
N ALA A 150 -8.01 2.19 3.96
CA ALA A 150 -6.80 2.99 3.97
C ALA A 150 -6.35 3.41 2.56
N LEU A 151 -6.37 2.50 1.57
CA LEU A 151 -6.07 2.85 0.17
C LEU A 151 -7.08 3.85 -0.40
N GLY A 152 -8.37 3.68 -0.10
CA GLY A 152 -9.40 4.64 -0.50
C GLY A 152 -9.23 6.01 0.16
N ALA A 153 -8.81 6.04 1.44
CA ALA A 153 -8.56 7.27 2.18
C ALA A 153 -7.31 8.02 1.72
N ASN A 154 -6.28 7.32 1.24
CA ASN A 154 -5.12 7.93 0.59
C ASN A 154 -5.54 8.67 -0.69
N GLY A 155 -6.32 8.02 -1.54
CA GLY A 155 -6.93 8.64 -2.70
C GLY A 155 -5.98 9.10 -3.81
N SER A 156 -4.66 8.84 -3.72
CA SER A 156 -3.72 9.06 -4.83
C SER A 156 -4.03 8.09 -5.98
N ASP A 157 -3.60 8.44 -7.19
CA ASP A 157 -3.79 7.57 -8.36
C ASP A 157 -3.07 6.23 -8.18
N ALA A 158 -1.91 6.22 -7.51
CA ALA A 158 -1.21 4.97 -7.17
C ALA A 158 -2.06 4.07 -6.25
N ALA A 159 -2.65 4.63 -5.18
CA ALA A 159 -3.49 3.86 -4.26
C ALA A 159 -4.77 3.37 -4.93
N LEU A 160 -5.43 4.23 -5.71
CA LEU A 160 -6.66 3.90 -6.42
C LEU A 160 -6.42 2.88 -7.54
N SER A 161 -5.26 2.87 -8.18
CA SER A 161 -4.86 1.83 -9.14
C SER A 161 -4.79 0.46 -8.48
N HIS A 162 -4.16 0.36 -7.29
CA HIS A 162 -4.15 -0.88 -6.53
C HIS A 162 -5.54 -1.29 -6.05
N LEU A 163 -6.37 -0.32 -5.65
CA LEU A 163 -7.75 -0.59 -5.26
C LEU A 163 -8.58 -1.13 -6.44
N LEU A 164 -8.40 -0.58 -7.64
CA LEU A 164 -9.03 -1.06 -8.87
C LEU A 164 -8.65 -2.53 -9.14
N ALA A 165 -7.38 -2.90 -8.97
CA ALA A 165 -6.94 -4.30 -9.11
C ALA A 165 -7.65 -5.24 -8.13
N VAL A 166 -7.94 -4.79 -6.90
CA VAL A 166 -8.72 -5.57 -5.92
C VAL A 166 -10.16 -5.79 -6.43
N THR A 167 -10.77 -4.80 -7.08
CA THR A 167 -12.17 -4.93 -7.57
C THR A 167 -12.35 -5.99 -8.65
N THR A 168 -11.33 -6.20 -9.49
CA THR A 168 -11.34 -7.15 -10.62
C THR A 168 -10.62 -8.47 -10.30
N GLY A 169 -9.89 -8.52 -9.18
CA GLY A 169 -9.10 -9.67 -8.77
C GLY A 169 -9.89 -10.89 -8.31
N ARG A 170 -9.18 -12.00 -8.06
CA ARG A 170 -9.77 -13.29 -7.63
C ARG A 170 -10.12 -13.38 -6.15
N GLY A 171 -10.16 -12.25 -5.43
CA GLY A 171 -10.40 -12.20 -3.98
C GLY A 171 -11.81 -12.63 -3.54
N LYS A 172 -12.12 -12.43 -2.26
CA LYS A 172 -13.46 -12.71 -1.72
C LYS A 172 -14.50 -11.73 -2.30
N PRO A 173 -15.72 -12.16 -2.66
CA PRO A 173 -16.76 -11.28 -3.20
C PRO A 173 -17.05 -10.06 -2.32
N ALA A 174 -17.10 -10.24 -1.00
CA ALA A 174 -17.34 -9.15 -0.05
C ALA A 174 -16.24 -8.08 -0.08
N LEU A 175 -14.96 -8.47 -0.21
CA LEU A 175 -13.85 -7.53 -0.32
C LEU A 175 -13.87 -6.79 -1.66
N ARG A 176 -14.22 -7.48 -2.75
CA ARG A 176 -14.43 -6.82 -4.06
C ARG A 176 -15.55 -5.80 -4.01
N ALA A 177 -16.68 -6.14 -3.40
CA ALA A 177 -17.81 -5.23 -3.25
C ALA A 177 -17.41 -4.00 -2.42
N HIS A 178 -16.69 -4.21 -1.31
CA HIS A 178 -16.19 -3.13 -0.48
C HIS A 178 -15.20 -2.22 -1.21
N ALA A 179 -14.27 -2.80 -1.98
CA ALA A 179 -13.35 -2.03 -2.82
C ALA A 179 -14.07 -1.21 -3.90
N LYS A 180 -15.15 -1.76 -4.48
CA LYS A 180 -15.99 -1.03 -5.44
C LYS A 180 -16.68 0.17 -4.81
N THR A 181 -17.20 0.03 -3.59
CA THR A 181 -17.78 1.15 -2.83
C THR A 181 -16.75 2.26 -2.60
N ARG A 182 -15.52 1.90 -2.21
CA ARG A 182 -14.44 2.90 -2.04
C ARG A 182 -14.04 3.57 -3.35
N MET A 183 -14.05 2.85 -4.47
CA MET A 183 -13.84 3.44 -5.80
C MET A 183 -14.98 4.41 -6.18
N ASP A 184 -16.23 4.11 -5.83
CA ASP A 184 -17.36 5.04 -6.07
C ASP A 184 -17.22 6.32 -5.27
N GLU A 185 -16.87 6.22 -3.99
CA GLU A 185 -16.66 7.37 -3.12
C GLU A 185 -15.52 8.26 -3.65
N ALA A 186 -14.41 7.64 -4.08
CA ALA A 186 -13.29 8.36 -4.69
C ALA A 186 -13.67 9.02 -6.03
N ALA A 187 -14.50 8.35 -6.84
CA ALA A 187 -14.97 8.90 -8.10
C ALA A 187 -15.90 10.10 -7.86
N ALA A 188 -16.85 9.97 -6.94
CA ALA A 188 -17.77 11.03 -6.54
C ALA A 188 -17.01 12.26 -5.99
N ALA A 189 -15.99 12.05 -5.17
CA ALA A 189 -15.13 13.12 -4.65
C ALA A 189 -14.40 13.91 -5.75
N ARG A 190 -14.19 13.30 -6.93
CA ARG A 190 -13.55 13.92 -8.10
C ARG A 190 -14.55 14.35 -9.18
N GLY A 191 -15.86 14.22 -8.94
CA GLY A 191 -16.91 14.51 -9.92
C GLY A 191 -16.87 13.58 -11.15
N LEU A 192 -16.38 12.35 -10.98
CA LEU A 192 -16.27 11.34 -12.03
C LEU A 192 -17.21 10.17 -11.73
N ASP A 193 -17.54 9.41 -12.77
CA ASP A 193 -18.06 8.05 -12.58
C ASP A 193 -16.91 7.05 -12.35
N ARG A 194 -17.26 5.85 -11.89
CA ARG A 194 -16.26 4.80 -11.59
C ARG A 194 -15.46 4.39 -12.83
N CYS A 195 -16.08 4.31 -14.00
CA CYS A 195 -15.41 3.91 -15.24
C CYS A 195 -14.39 4.97 -15.67
N GLN A 196 -14.76 6.24 -15.62
CA GLN A 196 -13.88 7.38 -15.87
C GLN A 196 -12.71 7.41 -14.89
N LEU A 197 -12.98 7.20 -13.59
CA LEU A 197 -11.90 7.13 -12.61
C LEU A 197 -10.97 5.93 -12.90
N ALA A 198 -11.53 4.76 -13.20
CA ALA A 198 -10.76 3.56 -13.51
C ALA A 198 -9.84 3.75 -14.72
N ASP A 199 -10.33 4.41 -15.76
CA ASP A 199 -9.54 4.74 -16.95
C ASP A 199 -8.35 5.66 -16.59
N ARG A 200 -8.58 6.70 -15.79
CA ARG A 200 -7.53 7.64 -15.36
C ARG A 200 -6.47 7.04 -14.46
N VAL A 201 -6.86 6.20 -13.50
CA VAL A 201 -5.92 5.60 -12.54
C VAL A 201 -5.22 4.36 -13.09
N THR A 202 -5.57 3.93 -14.31
CA THR A 202 -4.88 2.84 -14.98
C THR A 202 -3.50 3.32 -15.43
N PRO A 203 -2.39 2.75 -14.91
CA PRO A 203 -1.07 3.23 -15.27
C PRO A 203 -0.78 2.80 -16.71
N THR A 204 -0.39 3.75 -17.55
CA THR A 204 0.00 3.44 -18.94
C THR A 204 1.37 2.77 -19.02
N PHE A 205 2.19 2.93 -17.98
CA PHE A 205 3.61 2.53 -17.93
C PHE A 205 4.43 3.05 -19.14
N GLY A 206 3.93 4.07 -19.82
CA GLY A 206 4.47 4.59 -21.07
C GLY A 206 4.62 3.54 -22.19
N LEU A 207 3.72 2.54 -22.22
CA LEU A 207 3.65 1.52 -23.27
C LEU A 207 2.85 1.99 -24.50
N ASP A 208 2.21 3.14 -24.41
CA ASP A 208 1.48 3.84 -25.47
C ASP A 208 2.39 4.54 -26.49
N ALA A 209 3.61 4.91 -26.07
CA ALA A 209 4.62 5.52 -26.92
C ALA A 209 5.52 4.51 -27.67
N GLY A 210 5.23 3.21 -27.58
CA GLY A 210 6.00 2.13 -28.20
C GLY A 210 6.68 1.19 -27.18
N PRO A 211 7.62 0.34 -27.64
CA PRO A 211 8.35 -0.58 -26.76
C PRO A 211 9.15 0.18 -25.69
N ARG A 212 9.06 -0.26 -24.44
CA ARG A 212 9.78 0.33 -23.30
C ARG A 212 10.75 -0.67 -22.69
N VAL A 213 11.97 -0.22 -22.44
CA VAL A 213 13.03 -1.06 -21.87
C VAL A 213 13.06 -0.94 -20.35
N PHE A 214 13.03 -2.08 -19.67
CA PHE A 214 13.17 -2.23 -18.23
C PHE A 214 14.46 -2.95 -17.91
N SER A 215 15.29 -2.35 -17.05
CA SER A 215 16.57 -2.92 -16.62
C SER A 215 16.48 -3.47 -15.20
N TYR A 216 16.88 -4.72 -15.01
CA TYR A 216 16.92 -5.43 -13.74
C TYR A 216 18.35 -5.94 -13.50
N GLY A 217 19.25 -5.03 -13.12
CA GLY A 217 20.67 -5.32 -13.04
C GLY A 217 21.24 -5.56 -14.44
N GLU A 218 21.85 -6.72 -14.66
CA GLU A 218 22.44 -7.10 -15.95
C GLU A 218 21.40 -7.49 -17.01
N ARG A 219 20.14 -7.75 -16.62
CA ARG A 219 19.09 -8.19 -17.53
C ARG A 219 18.25 -7.02 -18.01
N ARG A 220 17.96 -6.98 -19.31
CA ARG A 220 17.12 -5.95 -19.93
C ARG A 220 15.93 -6.60 -20.63
N PHE A 221 14.78 -5.95 -20.55
CA PHE A 221 13.54 -6.43 -21.16
C PHE A 221 12.84 -5.31 -21.92
N ALA A 222 12.50 -5.54 -23.18
CA ALA A 222 11.60 -4.67 -23.93
C ALA A 222 10.16 -5.16 -23.73
N ALA A 223 9.30 -4.30 -23.20
CA ALA A 223 7.86 -4.54 -23.14
C ALA A 223 7.13 -3.67 -24.15
N SER A 224 6.18 -4.23 -24.90
CA SER A 224 5.36 -3.50 -25.86
C SER A 224 3.89 -3.90 -25.72
N LEU A 225 3.00 -2.96 -26.00
CA LEU A 225 1.57 -3.21 -26.11
C LEU A 225 1.21 -3.39 -27.59
N ASP A 226 0.55 -4.48 -27.96
CA ASP A 226 0.01 -4.64 -29.31
C ASP A 226 -1.37 -3.98 -29.46
N ALA A 227 -1.88 -3.90 -30.70
CA ALA A 227 -3.19 -3.30 -31.01
C ALA A 227 -4.38 -4.02 -30.32
N SER A 228 -4.17 -5.21 -29.75
CA SER A 228 -5.17 -5.95 -28.97
C SER A 228 -5.04 -5.73 -27.46
N ALA A 229 -4.26 -4.72 -27.04
CA ALA A 229 -3.91 -4.42 -25.65
C ALA A 229 -3.19 -5.58 -24.93
N LYS A 230 -2.51 -6.45 -25.68
CA LYS A 230 -1.71 -7.52 -25.09
C LYS A 230 -0.27 -7.04 -24.91
N VAL A 231 0.18 -7.11 -23.67
CA VAL A 231 1.57 -6.81 -23.32
C VAL A 231 2.45 -7.99 -23.69
N THR A 232 3.49 -7.74 -24.49
CA THR A 232 4.55 -8.71 -24.82
C THR A 232 5.85 -8.23 -24.18
N VAL A 233 6.58 -9.14 -23.53
CA VAL A 233 7.88 -8.85 -22.89
C VAL A 233 8.93 -9.77 -23.49
N THR A 234 10.00 -9.17 -24.00
CA THR A 234 11.13 -9.88 -24.62
C THR A 234 12.41 -9.47 -23.91
N GLU A 235 13.23 -10.45 -23.51
CA GLU A 235 14.58 -10.18 -23.00
C GLU A 235 15.47 -9.72 -24.15
N ILE A 236 16.20 -8.63 -23.95
CA ILE A 236 17.11 -8.05 -24.94
C ILE A 236 18.56 -8.10 -24.44
N ASP A 237 19.50 -8.32 -25.35
CA ASP A 237 20.94 -8.30 -25.05
C ASP A 237 21.48 -6.86 -24.95
N ALA A 238 22.80 -6.66 -24.96
CA ALA A 238 23.47 -5.35 -24.85
C ALA A 238 23.28 -4.45 -26.09
N ASP A 239 22.90 -5.03 -27.24
CA ASP A 239 22.69 -4.33 -28.50
C ASP A 239 21.19 -4.11 -28.80
N ASP A 240 20.34 -4.28 -27.78
CA ASP A 240 18.87 -4.22 -27.85
C ASP A 240 18.25 -5.26 -28.79
N ALA A 241 19.00 -6.30 -29.16
CA ALA A 241 18.49 -7.41 -29.95
C ALA A 241 17.79 -8.44 -29.06
N PRO A 242 16.74 -9.12 -29.56
CA PRO A 242 16.08 -10.20 -28.82
C PRO A 242 17.10 -11.27 -28.42
N SER A 243 17.24 -11.52 -27.12
CA SER A 243 18.15 -12.54 -26.61
C SER A 243 17.69 -13.92 -27.08
N ALA A 244 18.55 -14.62 -27.82
CA ALA A 244 18.26 -15.96 -28.37
C ALA A 244 17.96 -17.03 -27.30
N ARG A 245 18.11 -16.71 -26.00
CA ARG A 245 17.97 -17.69 -24.92
C ARG A 245 16.53 -17.96 -24.49
N HIS A 246 15.58 -17.04 -24.71
CA HIS A 246 14.19 -17.23 -24.25
C HIS A 246 13.14 -16.64 -25.22
N ALA A 247 12.40 -17.53 -25.89
CA ALA A 247 11.18 -17.20 -26.63
C ALA A 247 10.16 -16.46 -25.73
N PRO A 248 9.28 -15.60 -26.29
CA PRO A 248 8.39 -14.74 -25.51
C PRO A 248 7.55 -15.55 -24.52
N LEU A 249 7.49 -15.08 -23.27
CA LEU A 249 6.71 -15.68 -22.18
C LEU A 249 5.21 -15.58 -22.49
N SER A 250 4.70 -16.50 -23.31
CA SER A 250 3.26 -16.77 -23.40
C SER A 250 2.81 -17.44 -22.10
N ARG A 251 1.66 -17.01 -21.56
CA ARG A 251 1.00 -17.43 -20.29
C ARG A 251 1.43 -18.82 -19.76
N PRO A 252 1.53 -19.01 -18.42
CA PRO A 252 1.81 -20.31 -17.84
C PRO A 252 0.82 -21.36 -18.37
N ARG A 253 1.35 -22.42 -19.00
CA ARG A 253 0.55 -23.58 -19.42
C ARG A 253 -0.19 -24.13 -18.20
N ALA A 254 -1.47 -24.48 -18.41
CA ALA A 254 -2.31 -25.09 -17.39
C ALA A 254 -1.59 -26.25 -16.69
N PRO A 255 -1.81 -26.48 -15.38
CA PRO A 255 -1.11 -27.52 -14.65
C PRO A 255 -1.37 -28.88 -15.31
N VAL A 256 -0.28 -29.58 -15.63
CA VAL A 256 -0.31 -30.97 -16.09
C VAL A 256 -1.05 -31.78 -15.03
N ARG A 257 -2.19 -32.34 -15.42
CA ARG A 257 -3.00 -33.22 -14.58
C ARG A 257 -2.22 -34.53 -14.40
N THR A 258 -1.41 -34.62 -13.35
CA THR A 258 -0.79 -35.88 -12.94
C THR A 258 -1.90 -36.82 -12.47
N GLN A 259 -2.25 -37.80 -13.30
CA GLN A 259 -3.03 -38.95 -12.84
C GLN A 259 -2.18 -39.71 -11.82
N SER A 260 -2.52 -39.56 -10.54
CA SER A 260 -2.01 -40.43 -9.49
C SER A 260 -2.56 -41.83 -9.72
N ARG A 261 -1.70 -42.76 -10.16
CA ARG A 261 -1.94 -44.20 -10.03
C ARG A 261 -1.88 -44.55 -8.54
N TYR A 262 -2.97 -44.36 -7.82
CA TYR A 262 -3.15 -45.11 -6.57
C TYR A 262 -3.42 -46.57 -6.93
N GLY A 263 -2.46 -47.42 -6.56
CA GLY A 263 -2.53 -48.85 -6.69
C GLY A 263 -3.76 -49.41 -6.01
N ARG A 264 -4.39 -50.37 -6.70
CA ARG A 264 -5.37 -51.29 -6.13
C ARG A 264 -4.72 -52.03 -4.96
N SER A 265 -5.30 -51.89 -3.76
CA SER A 265 -5.18 -52.88 -2.69
C SER A 265 -6.57 -53.33 -2.27
N ARG A 266 -6.70 -54.65 -2.19
CA ARG A 266 -7.91 -55.49 -2.15
C ARG A 266 -8.81 -55.27 -0.91
N PRO A 267 -10.09 -55.69 -0.98
CA PRO A 267 -11.01 -55.59 0.15
C PRO A 267 -10.70 -56.66 1.21
N ILE A 268 -10.73 -56.28 2.49
CA ILE A 268 -10.76 -57.21 3.62
C ILE A 268 -12.22 -57.32 4.09
N SER A 269 -12.80 -58.49 3.91
CA SER A 269 -14.13 -58.87 4.39
C SER A 269 -14.08 -59.46 5.80
N ARG A 270 -14.88 -58.85 6.70
CA ARG A 270 -15.65 -59.38 7.86
C ARG A 270 -15.07 -60.48 8.77
N SER A 271 -15.10 -60.20 10.08
CA SER A 271 -15.73 -61.04 11.12
C SER A 271 -16.05 -60.15 12.36
N SER A 272 -17.33 -59.88 12.62
CA SER A 272 -18.24 -60.58 13.54
C SER A 272 -17.99 -60.29 15.03
N ARG A 273 -18.95 -59.55 15.62
CA ARG A 273 -19.27 -59.54 17.06
C ARG A 273 -19.47 -60.96 17.59
N ARG A 274 -19.06 -61.21 18.84
CA ARG A 274 -19.85 -61.92 19.87
C ARG A 274 -19.22 -61.70 21.26
N ASN A 275 -20.12 -61.44 22.21
CA ASN A 275 -20.02 -61.22 23.65
C ASN A 275 -19.09 -60.13 24.16
#